data_AF-A0A2H9N6A4-F1
#
_entry.id   AF-A0A2H9N6A4-F1
#
_cell.length_a   1.000
_cell.length_b   1.000
_cell.length_c   1.000
_cell.angle_alpha   90.00
_cell.angle_beta   90.00
_cell.angle_gamma   90.00
#
_symmetry.space_group_name_H-M   'P 1'
#
loop_
_entity.id
_entity.type
_entity.pdbx_description
1 polymer ?
#
loop_
_entity_poly.entity_id
_entity_poly.type
_entity_poly.pdbx_seq_one_letter_code
_entity_poly.pdbx_strand_id
1 'polypeptide(L)'
;MSKIAFLGEEKLSLMFKNFGIDIFTIENREEVIKKINEVIKMNYEIILITEENAGNLGDFLEKRTETFPVIFVLPSSCYSGFGINLI
;
A
#
# COMPACT_ATOMS: atom_id res chain seq x y z
N MET A 1 13.29 14.42 -3.50
CA MET A 1 11.95 14.17 -4.09
C MET A 1 11.43 12.93 -3.44
N SER A 2 10.27 13.02 -2.80
CA SER A 2 9.63 11.87 -2.15
C SER A 2 9.20 10.86 -3.19
N LYS A 3 9.65 9.61 -3.06
CA LYS A 3 9.18 8.52 -3.92
C LYS A 3 7.91 7.93 -3.34
N ILE A 4 6.90 7.76 -4.19
CA ILE A 4 5.60 7.20 -3.83
C ILE A 4 5.40 5.89 -4.59
N ALA A 5 5.07 4.83 -3.86
CA ALA A 5 4.70 3.55 -4.42
C ALA A 5 3.19 3.34 -4.29
N PHE A 6 2.55 2.83 -5.33
CA PHE A 6 1.17 2.34 -5.30
C PHE A 6 1.16 0.81 -5.37
N LEU A 7 0.50 0.17 -4.41
CA LEU A 7 0.32 -1.26 -4.28
C LEU A 7 -1.17 -1.58 -4.43
N GLY A 8 -1.57 -2.16 -5.54
CA GLY A 8 -2.99 -2.42 -5.77
C GLY A 8 -3.29 -3.11 -7.10
N GLU A 9 -4.55 -3.05 -7.50
CA GLU A 9 -5.02 -3.70 -8.72
C GLU A 9 -4.61 -2.89 -9.96
N GLU A 10 -4.35 -3.60 -11.06
CA GLU A 10 -3.94 -3.00 -12.33
C GLU A 10 -4.94 -1.92 -12.81
N LYS A 11 -6.25 -2.13 -12.60
CA LYS A 11 -7.30 -1.16 -12.99
C LYS A 11 -7.11 0.24 -12.38
N LEU A 12 -6.60 0.33 -11.15
CA LEU A 12 -6.38 1.60 -10.46
C LEU A 12 -5.03 2.22 -10.81
N SER A 13 -4.08 1.41 -11.30
CA SER A 13 -2.75 1.87 -11.68
C SER A 13 -2.76 2.97 -12.76
N LEU A 14 -3.75 2.93 -13.66
CA LEU A 14 -3.96 3.92 -14.72
C LEU A 14 -4.13 5.34 -14.17
N MET A 15 -4.72 5.49 -12.98
CA MET A 15 -4.91 6.80 -12.35
C MET A 15 -3.59 7.41 -11.88
N PHE A 16 -2.56 6.59 -11.61
CA PHE A 16 -1.32 7.02 -10.95
C PHE A 16 -0.11 7.09 -11.89
N LYS A 17 -0.19 6.42 -13.04
CA LYS A 17 0.92 6.31 -14.01
C LYS A 17 1.49 7.65 -14.48
N ASN A 18 0.67 8.71 -14.51
CA ASN A 18 1.06 10.03 -14.99
C ASN A 18 1.56 10.98 -13.88
N PHE A 19 1.50 10.55 -12.61
CA PHE A 19 1.80 11.41 -11.46
C PHE A 19 3.17 11.12 -10.81
N GLY A 20 4.04 10.35 -11.49
CA GLY A 20 5.34 9.98 -10.94
C GLY A 20 5.25 9.03 -9.75
N ILE A 21 4.19 8.22 -9.71
CA ILE A 21 3.96 7.18 -8.71
C ILE A 21 4.36 5.84 -9.33
N ASP A 22 5.24 5.12 -8.66
CA ASP A 22 5.70 3.81 -9.10
C ASP A 22 4.65 2.75 -8.74
N ILE A 23 4.23 1.97 -9.74
CA ILE A 23 3.12 1.02 -9.60
C ILE A 23 3.69 -0.38 -9.35
N PHE A 24 3.16 -1.03 -8.32
CA PHE A 24 3.39 -2.43 -8.00
C PHE A 24 2.04 -3.15 -7.96
N THR A 25 1.80 -4.01 -8.95
CA THR A 25 0.57 -4.81 -9.00
C THR A 25 0.61 -5.93 -7.96
N ILE A 26 -0.56 -6.18 -7.35
CA ILE A 26 -0.77 -7.29 -6.41
C ILE A 26 -1.74 -8.28 -7.04
N GLU A 27 -1.25 -9.48 -7.34
CA GLU A 27 -2.07 -10.55 -7.93
C GLU A 27 -2.72 -11.45 -6.86
N ASN A 28 -2.05 -11.59 -5.70
CA ASN A 28 -2.54 -12.37 -4.57
C ASN A 28 -2.39 -11.57 -3.26
N ARG A 29 -3.46 -11.52 -2.46
CA ARG A 29 -3.48 -10.85 -1.15
C ARG A 29 -2.44 -11.41 -0.16
N GLU A 30 -2.05 -12.67 -0.31
CA GLU A 30 -0.99 -13.28 0.52
C GLU A 30 0.40 -12.68 0.25
N GLU A 31 0.63 -12.12 -0.94
CA GLU A 31 1.92 -11.53 -1.30
C GLU A 31 2.08 -10.06 -0.89
N VAL A 32 1.02 -9.43 -0.36
CA VAL A 32 1.01 -8.00 -0.02
C VAL A 32 2.17 -7.64 0.91
N ILE A 33 2.35 -8.39 2.00
CA ILE A 33 3.40 -8.12 3.00
C ILE A 33 4.79 -8.27 2.37
N LYS A 34 4.98 -9.28 1.53
CA LYS A 34 6.23 -9.48 0.79
C LYS A 34 6.51 -8.28 -0.12
N LYS A 35 5.49 -7.78 -0.82
CA LYS A 35 5.61 -6.61 -1.70
C LYS A 35 5.93 -5.33 -0.95
N ILE A 36 5.28 -5.11 0.19
CA ILE A 36 5.59 -3.98 1.07
C ILE A 36 7.06 -4.04 1.52
N ASN A 37 7.56 -5.21 1.93
CA ASN A 37 8.95 -5.37 2.33
C ASN A 37 9.94 -5.12 1.17
N GLU A 38 9.61 -5.52 -0.07
CA GLU A 38 10.40 -5.18 -1.26
C GLU A 38 10.47 -3.66 -1.46
N VAL A 39 9.33 -2.97 -1.34
CA VAL A 39 9.23 -1.52 -1.52
C VAL A 39 9.92 -0.75 -0.40
N ILE A 40 9.85 -1.21 0.86
CA ILE A 40 10.59 -0.61 1.98
C ILE A 40 12.10 -0.57 1.69
N LYS A 41 12.66 -1.65 1.14
CA LYS A 41 14.09 -1.72 0.77
C LYS A 41 14.50 -0.76 -0.34
N MET A 42 13.53 -0.24 -1.10
CA MET A 42 13.75 0.70 -2.20
C MET A 42 13.69 2.18 -1.75
N ASN A 43 13.58 2.45 -0.44
CA ASN A 43 13.57 3.79 0.16
C ASN A 43 12.43 4.70 -0.36
N TYR A 44 11.22 4.15 -0.49
CA TYR A 44 10.02 4.97 -0.70
C TYR A 44 9.62 5.67 0.59
N GLU A 45 9.00 6.85 0.47
CA GLU A 45 8.50 7.61 1.63
C GLU A 45 7.02 7.31 1.90
N ILE A 46 6.26 6.98 0.85
CA ILE A 46 4.82 6.69 0.94
C ILE A 46 4.51 5.42 0.15
N ILE A 47 3.73 4.54 0.76
CA ILE A 47 3.10 3.37 0.15
C ILE A 47 1.59 3.60 0.19
N LEU A 48 0.99 3.75 -0.98
CA LEU A 48 -0.46 3.77 -1.17
C LEU A 48 -0.93 2.33 -1.38
N ILE A 49 -1.93 1.87 -0.63
CA ILE A 49 -2.50 0.52 -0.78
C ILE A 49 -4.01 0.54 -0.72
N THR A 50 -4.72 -0.28 -1.48
CA THR A 50 -6.19 -0.37 -1.38
C THR A 50 -6.65 -1.19 -0.17
N GLU A 51 -7.81 -0.86 0.40
CA GLU A 51 -8.44 -1.64 1.48
C GLU A 51 -8.58 -3.12 1.13
N GLU A 52 -8.88 -3.43 -0.13
CA GLU A 52 -9.03 -4.80 -0.61
C GLU A 52 -7.75 -5.64 -0.42
N ASN A 53 -6.59 -5.01 -0.56
CA ASN A 53 -5.28 -5.63 -0.36
C ASN A 53 -4.75 -5.45 1.07
N ALA A 54 -5.39 -4.64 1.89
CA ALA A 54 -4.91 -4.31 3.22
C ALA A 54 -5.36 -5.28 4.33
N GLY A 55 -6.25 -6.23 4.04
CA GLY A 55 -6.93 -7.05 5.07
C GLY A 55 -6.04 -7.73 6.12
N ASN A 56 -4.79 -8.09 5.77
CA ASN A 56 -3.84 -8.73 6.68
C ASN A 56 -2.72 -7.79 7.19
N LEU A 57 -2.85 -6.47 7.00
CA LEU A 57 -1.81 -5.52 7.41
C LEU A 57 -1.76 -5.24 8.92
N GLY A 58 -2.82 -5.54 9.68
CA GLY A 58 -2.90 -5.20 11.11
C GLY A 58 -1.68 -5.69 11.91
N ASP A 59 -1.45 -7.00 11.93
CA ASP A 59 -0.31 -7.62 12.64
C ASP A 59 1.06 -7.13 12.15
N PHE A 60 1.14 -6.75 10.86
CA PHE A 60 2.37 -6.23 10.25
C PHE A 60 2.64 -4.78 10.70
N LEU A 61 1.60 -3.94 10.76
CA LEU A 61 1.70 -2.55 11.16
C LEU A 61 1.94 -2.40 12.66
N GLU A 62 1.31 -3.20 13.51
CA GLU A 62 1.51 -3.16 14.96
C GLU A 62 2.96 -3.42 15.39
N LYS A 63 3.67 -4.29 14.65
CA LYS A 63 5.07 -4.65 14.95
C LYS A 63 6.06 -3.61 14.42
N ARG A 64 5.59 -2.64 13.66
CA ARG A 64 6.43 -1.70 12.95
C ARG A 64 6.75 -0.50 13.83
N THR A 65 8.03 -0.13 13.89
CA THR A 65 8.49 1.02 14.69
C THR A 65 9.09 2.13 13.83
N GLU A 66 9.31 1.84 12.55
CA GLU A 66 9.91 2.76 11.59
C GLU A 66 8.90 3.82 11.15
N THR A 67 9.37 5.08 11.11
CA THR A 67 8.56 6.21 10.64
C THR A 67 8.22 6.14 9.14
N PHE A 68 9.10 5.55 8.33
CA PHE A 68 8.95 5.50 6.87
C PHE A 68 9.15 4.09 6.31
N PRO A 69 8.55 3.80 5.14
CA PRO A 69 7.48 4.57 4.47
C PRO A 69 6.19 4.64 5.29
N VAL A 70 5.44 5.74 5.13
CA VAL A 70 4.05 5.86 5.60
C VAL A 70 3.18 4.96 4.72
N ILE A 71 2.39 4.08 5.34
CA ILE A 71 1.44 3.23 4.61
C ILE A 71 0.06 3.89 4.69
N PHE A 72 -0.46 4.32 3.54
CA PHE A 72 -1.75 4.98 3.44
C PHE A 72 -2.76 4.06 2.75
N VAL A 73 -3.82 3.70 3.47
CA VAL A 73 -4.86 2.80 2.96
C VAL A 73 -5.94 3.62 2.25
N LEU A 74 -6.14 3.34 0.96
CA LEU A 74 -7.14 3.96 0.11
C LEU A 74 -8.43 3.12 0.11
N PRO A 75 -9.61 3.75 0.23
CA PRO A 75 -10.88 3.05 0.10
C PRO A 75 -11.01 2.42 -1.28
N SER A 76 -11.56 1.21 -1.34
CA SER A 76 -11.96 0.57 -2.59
C SER A 76 -13.45 0.80 -2.85
N SER A 77 -13.95 0.38 -4.01
CA SER A 77 -15.36 0.56 -4.41
C SER A 77 -16.37 -0.07 -3.45
N CYS A 78 -15.94 -1.01 -2.60
CA CYS A 78 -16.73 -1.56 -1.51
C CYS A 78 -16.23 -0.91 -0.21
N TYR A 79 -16.89 0.17 0.22
CA TYR A 79 -16.52 0.95 1.40
C TYR A 79 -16.51 0.08 2.66
N SER A 80 -15.32 -0.39 3.09
CA SER A 80 -15.18 -1.22 4.29
C SER A 80 -14.71 -0.43 5.51
N GLY A 81 -14.10 0.75 5.30
CA GLY A 81 -13.58 1.59 6.38
C GLY A 81 -12.41 0.94 7.12
N PHE A 82 -11.74 -0.03 6.49
CA PHE A 82 -10.65 -0.80 7.08
C PHE A 82 -9.53 0.10 7.61
N GLY A 83 -9.18 1.17 6.90
CA GLY A 83 -8.15 2.11 7.34
C GLY A 83 -8.46 2.80 8.68
N ILE A 84 -9.73 2.98 9.02
CA ILE A 84 -10.17 3.60 10.28
C ILE A 84 -9.92 2.65 11.46
N ASN A 85 -10.00 1.34 11.23
CA ASN A 85 -9.78 0.32 12.27
C ASN A 85 -8.29 0.05 12.56
N LEU A 86 -7.38 0.68 11.82
CA LEU A 86 -5.92 0.51 11.97
C LEU A 86 -5.26 1.61 12.82
N ILE A 87 -6.03 2.59 13.31
CA ILE A 87 -5.54 3.77 14.07
C ILE A 87 -5.89 3.64 15.55
#